data_AF-A0A944SVS7-F1
#
_entry.id   AF-A0A944SVS7-F1
#
_cell.length_a   1.000
_cell.length_b   1.000
_cell.length_c   1.000
_cell.angle_alpha   90.00
_cell.angle_beta   90.00
_cell.angle_gamma   90.00
#
_symmetry.space_group_name_H-M   'P 1'
#
loop_
_entity.id
_entity.type
_entity.pdbx_description
1 polymer ?
#
loop_
_entity_poly.entity_id
_entity_poly.type
_entity_poly.pdbx_seq_one_letter_code
_entity_poly.pdbx_strand_id
1 'polypeptide(L)'
;QGRLITPILMYNDNRAIEQSLRIARIAPDNTGAQGPTSGLAKLCYFQQQTKTTDYQLLHQADWINFKLGAPLGITDENNALKTAYDPVKRHWPGWLNQIINPKVLPSVVPAGKKIGRLSPALCQHFNIEEAPDIIAGTTDSIAGVLATGINKIGQAVTSLGSTLTIKLISDKPIFKAEQGLYSHRLGQHWLIGGASNTGGAVLKHFFTSQELAELSQQIDIHQPTEDYYPLLNAGERFPINDPTLQPRLTPRSKSDIAFCHSLLQSITNIELLAYQALQIAGASEVSSIDTVGGGASNSAWLAIRQHTLKIPISIPTYTEAAYGSARIAQGKLITPSDEN
;
A
#
# COMPACT_ATOMS: atom_id res chain seq x y z
N GLN A 1 16.46 -2.46 26.87
CA GLN A 1 16.90 -3.88 26.88
C GLN A 1 16.25 -4.76 25.81
N GLY A 2 15.35 -4.25 24.96
CA GLY A 2 14.80 -5.02 23.83
C GLY A 2 13.91 -6.21 24.22
N ARG A 3 13.41 -6.25 25.46
CA ARG A 3 12.45 -7.26 25.92
C ARG A 3 11.05 -6.88 25.47
N LEU A 4 10.31 -7.86 24.96
CA LEU A 4 8.90 -7.68 24.59
C LEU A 4 8.08 -7.42 25.86
N ILE A 5 7.20 -6.42 25.79
CA ILE A 5 6.31 -6.03 26.90
C ILE A 5 4.89 -6.56 26.67
N THR A 6 4.48 -6.65 25.40
CA THR A 6 3.17 -7.13 24.97
C THR A 6 3.31 -7.97 23.70
N PRO A 7 2.33 -8.85 23.39
CA PRO A 7 2.20 -9.44 22.06
C PRO A 7 1.99 -8.35 20.99
N ILE A 8 2.48 -8.61 19.78
CA ILE A 8 2.27 -7.71 18.64
C ILE A 8 0.78 -7.66 18.27
N LEU A 9 0.28 -6.47 17.92
CA LEU A 9 -1.03 -6.31 17.29
C LEU A 9 -0.86 -6.34 15.77
N MET A 10 -1.49 -7.31 15.11
CA MET A 10 -1.41 -7.51 13.67
C MET A 10 -1.96 -6.31 12.90
N TYR A 11 -1.55 -6.13 11.64
CA TYR A 11 -1.94 -4.98 10.81
C TYR A 11 -3.47 -4.83 10.68
N ASN A 12 -4.20 -5.95 10.58
CA ASN A 12 -5.65 -6.02 10.47
C ASN A 12 -6.41 -5.95 11.81
N ASP A 13 -5.71 -5.97 12.94
CA ASP A 13 -6.33 -5.85 14.25
C ASP A 13 -6.94 -4.45 14.42
N ASN A 14 -8.25 -4.41 14.69
CA ASN A 14 -9.06 -3.21 14.75
C ASN A 14 -9.61 -2.91 16.16
N ARG A 15 -9.05 -3.53 17.21
CA ARG A 15 -9.58 -3.38 18.58
C ARG A 15 -9.46 -1.97 19.15
N ALA A 16 -8.55 -1.15 18.62
CA ALA A 16 -8.24 0.19 19.13
C ALA A 16 -9.25 1.27 18.68
N ILE A 17 -10.55 0.94 18.72
CA ILE A 17 -11.64 1.80 18.24
C ILE A 17 -11.71 3.10 19.04
N GLU A 18 -11.80 2.99 20.37
CA GLU A 18 -11.90 4.14 21.27
C GLU A 18 -10.72 5.11 21.09
N GLN A 19 -9.50 4.56 20.98
CA GLN A 19 -8.28 5.34 20.80
C GLN A 19 -8.29 6.06 19.45
N SER A 20 -8.75 5.40 18.39
CA SER A 20 -8.87 6.04 17.08
C SER A 20 -9.88 7.20 17.07
N LEU A 21 -11.01 7.08 17.80
CA LEU A 21 -11.98 8.16 17.94
C LEU A 21 -11.39 9.35 18.71
N ARG A 22 -10.55 9.10 19.72
CA ARG A 22 -9.82 10.15 20.43
C ARG A 22 -8.80 10.84 19.53
N ILE A 23 -8.05 10.09 18.73
CA ILE A 23 -7.08 10.62 17.76
C ILE A 23 -7.78 11.52 16.74
N ALA A 24 -8.93 11.08 16.20
CA ALA A 24 -9.68 11.84 15.21
C ALA A 24 -10.18 13.22 15.69
N ARG A 25 -10.31 13.43 17.01
CA ARG A 25 -10.70 14.75 17.58
C ARG A 25 -9.55 15.76 17.64
N ILE A 26 -8.30 15.29 17.54
CA ILE A 26 -7.09 16.08 17.78
C ILE A 26 -6.25 16.18 16.51
N ALA A 27 -6.16 15.09 15.76
CA ALA A 27 -5.29 14.99 14.61
C ALA A 27 -5.85 15.78 13.42
N PRO A 28 -4.98 16.40 12.60
CA PRO A 28 -5.41 17.06 11.37
C PRO A 28 -5.88 16.02 10.34
N ASP A 29 -6.82 16.42 9.47
CA ASP A 29 -7.44 15.51 8.49
C ASP A 29 -6.42 14.86 7.52
N ASN A 30 -5.30 15.54 7.28
CA ASN A 30 -4.23 15.08 6.40
C ASN A 30 -3.25 14.07 7.04
N THR A 31 -3.47 13.65 8.30
CA THR A 31 -2.62 12.64 8.94
C THR A 31 -2.79 11.25 8.31
N GLY A 32 -1.70 10.48 8.24
CA GLY A 32 -1.76 9.07 7.87
C GLY A 32 -2.37 8.17 8.96
N ALA A 33 -2.39 8.63 10.22
CA ALA A 33 -2.76 7.84 11.40
C ALA A 33 -4.27 7.78 11.68
N GLN A 34 -5.05 7.49 10.64
CA GLN A 34 -6.50 7.38 10.73
C GLN A 34 -6.95 5.94 11.01
N GLY A 35 -8.03 5.80 11.78
CA GLY A 35 -8.73 4.55 12.03
C GLY A 35 -8.10 3.62 13.08
N PRO A 36 -8.83 2.56 13.49
CA PRO A 36 -8.47 1.68 14.60
C PRO A 36 -7.29 0.75 14.30
N THR A 37 -6.94 0.56 13.03
CA THR A 37 -5.81 -0.27 12.61
C THR A 37 -4.49 0.50 12.57
N SER A 38 -4.52 1.82 12.77
CA SER A 38 -3.33 2.68 12.74
C SER A 38 -2.34 2.34 13.86
N GLY A 39 -1.05 2.59 13.58
CA GLY A 39 0.03 2.38 14.56
C GLY A 39 -0.14 3.24 15.80
N LEU A 40 -0.62 4.49 15.64
CA LEU A 40 -0.89 5.39 16.76
C LEU A 40 -2.04 4.88 17.65
N ALA A 41 -3.15 4.43 17.07
CA ALA A 41 -4.27 3.88 17.85
C ALA A 41 -3.83 2.65 18.65
N LYS A 42 -3.04 1.76 18.03
CA LYS A 42 -2.47 0.57 18.69
C LYS A 42 -1.49 0.93 19.81
N LEU A 43 -0.64 1.94 19.61
CA LEU A 43 0.23 2.45 20.67
C LEU A 43 -0.61 2.93 21.87
N CYS A 44 -1.63 3.76 21.64
CA CYS A 44 -2.51 4.23 22.70
C CYS A 44 -3.23 3.08 23.41
N TYR A 45 -3.63 2.03 22.67
CA TYR A 45 -4.23 0.84 23.25
C TYR A 45 -3.23 0.11 24.17
N PHE A 46 -1.99 -0.09 23.74
CA PHE A 46 -0.95 -0.70 24.58
C PHE A 46 -0.67 0.10 25.85
N GLN A 47 -0.68 1.43 25.76
CA GLN A 47 -0.44 2.33 26.89
C GLN A 47 -1.47 2.18 28.02
N GLN A 48 -2.69 1.77 27.70
CA GLN A 48 -3.71 1.48 28.70
C GLN A 48 -3.52 0.13 29.39
N GLN A 49 -2.79 -0.80 28.75
CA GLN A 49 -2.57 -2.16 29.24
C GLN A 49 -1.24 -2.31 30.00
N THR A 50 -0.29 -1.41 29.79
CA THR A 50 1.05 -1.47 30.38
C THR A 50 1.21 -0.55 31.58
N LYS A 51 1.87 -1.05 32.63
CA LYS A 51 2.22 -0.27 33.83
C LYS A 51 3.59 0.41 33.73
N THR A 52 4.46 -0.06 32.84
CA THR A 52 5.78 0.56 32.63
C THR A 52 5.66 1.77 31.72
N THR A 53 6.43 2.81 32.00
CA THR A 53 6.60 4.01 31.16
C THR A 53 7.92 4.00 30.38
N ASP A 54 8.81 3.04 30.65
CA ASP A 54 10.08 2.84 29.97
C ASP A 54 9.93 1.80 28.85
N TYR A 55 9.52 2.28 27.68
CA TYR A 55 9.38 1.47 26.47
C TYR A 55 9.59 2.32 25.22
N GLN A 56 9.86 1.64 24.11
CA GLN A 56 9.89 2.22 22.78
C GLN A 56 8.92 1.47 21.88
N LEU A 57 8.20 2.22 21.05
CA LEU A 57 7.40 1.66 19.97
C LEU A 57 8.32 1.13 18.87
N LEU A 58 8.02 -0.07 18.39
CA LEU A 58 8.63 -0.65 17.21
C LEU A 58 7.52 -1.20 16.30
N HIS A 59 7.63 -0.91 15.01
CA HIS A 59 6.89 -1.62 13.98
C HIS A 59 7.55 -2.99 13.75
N GLN A 60 6.89 -3.86 12.97
CA GLN A 60 7.39 -5.23 12.72
C GLN A 60 8.79 -5.21 12.09
N ALA A 61 9.00 -4.37 11.05
CA ALA A 61 10.29 -4.24 10.39
C ALA A 61 11.39 -3.76 11.36
N ASP A 62 11.07 -2.77 12.20
CA ASP A 62 11.98 -2.24 13.21
C ASP A 62 12.41 -3.32 14.21
N TRP A 63 11.47 -4.15 14.68
CA TRP A 63 11.77 -5.24 15.60
C TRP A 63 12.68 -6.28 14.95
N ILE A 64 12.43 -6.67 13.69
CA ILE A 64 13.29 -7.60 12.96
C ILE A 64 14.70 -7.00 12.80
N ASN A 65 14.81 -5.73 12.40
CA ASN A 65 16.09 -5.04 12.25
C ASN A 65 16.87 -4.99 13.57
N PHE A 66 16.20 -4.70 14.69
CA PHE A 66 16.80 -4.75 16.01
C PHE A 66 17.32 -6.16 16.35
N LYS A 67 16.55 -7.20 16.06
CA LYS A 67 16.97 -8.59 16.28
C LYS A 67 18.15 -9.01 15.40
N LEU A 68 18.30 -8.41 14.22
CA LEU A 68 19.45 -8.62 13.34
C LEU A 68 20.72 -7.90 13.83
N GLY A 69 20.60 -6.80 14.59
CA GLY A 69 21.74 -6.08 15.15
C GLY A 69 21.68 -4.56 15.04
N ALA A 70 20.61 -4.00 14.47
CA ALA A 70 20.41 -2.55 14.46
C ALA A 70 20.15 -2.01 15.87
N PRO A 71 20.47 -0.74 16.16
CA PRO A 71 20.08 -0.09 17.41
C PRO A 71 18.56 -0.11 17.63
N LEU A 72 18.15 -0.19 18.90
CA LEU A 72 16.75 -0.10 19.29
C LEU A 72 16.17 1.29 18.98
N GLY A 73 14.92 1.34 18.53
CA GLY A 73 14.19 2.60 18.37
C GLY A 73 14.52 3.35 17.09
N ILE A 74 14.79 2.62 16.00
CA ILE A 74 14.92 3.19 14.65
C ILE A 74 13.80 2.63 13.77
N THR A 75 13.11 3.49 13.04
CA THR A 75 12.10 3.12 12.04
C THR A 75 12.30 3.90 10.74
N ASP A 76 11.64 3.48 9.67
CA ASP A 76 11.62 4.21 8.41
C ASP A 76 10.38 5.11 8.24
N GLU A 77 10.49 6.12 7.37
CA GLU A 77 9.40 7.07 7.05
C GLU A 77 8.10 6.39 6.63
N ASN A 78 8.15 5.18 6.05
CA ASN A 78 6.96 4.51 5.53
C ASN A 78 6.20 3.75 6.61
N ASN A 79 6.89 3.01 7.48
CA ASN A 79 6.28 2.38 8.65
C ASN A 79 5.75 3.45 9.64
N ALA A 80 6.50 4.53 9.85
CA ALA A 80 6.14 5.61 10.77
C ALA A 80 4.88 6.40 10.38
N LEU A 81 4.49 6.41 9.08
CA LEU A 81 3.35 7.18 8.58
C LEU A 81 2.04 6.86 9.32
N LYS A 82 1.76 5.58 9.56
CA LYS A 82 0.55 5.14 10.28
C LYS A 82 0.63 5.36 11.80
N THR A 83 1.78 5.84 12.29
CA THR A 83 2.02 6.31 13.65
C THR A 83 2.05 7.85 13.72
N ALA A 84 1.57 8.51 12.65
CA ALA A 84 1.40 9.95 12.51
C ALA A 84 2.67 10.74 12.21
N TYR A 85 3.76 10.08 11.80
CA TYR A 85 4.90 10.80 11.26
C TYR A 85 4.46 11.67 10.08
N ASP A 86 4.91 12.92 10.04
CA ASP A 86 4.69 13.81 8.90
C ASP A 86 5.86 13.60 7.92
N PRO A 87 5.64 12.89 6.79
CA PRO A 87 6.71 12.67 5.83
C PRO A 87 7.06 13.92 5.02
N VAL A 88 6.17 14.92 4.95
CA VAL A 88 6.42 16.16 4.19
C VAL A 88 7.41 17.02 4.95
N LYS A 89 7.14 17.24 6.25
CA LYS A 89 8.02 18.01 7.13
C LYS A 89 9.12 17.17 7.79
N ARG A 90 9.05 15.85 7.65
CA ARG A 90 9.97 14.85 8.20
C ARG A 90 10.15 14.93 9.71
N HIS A 91 9.06 15.07 10.45
CA HIS A 91 9.10 15.06 11.91
C HIS A 91 7.84 14.45 12.53
N TRP A 92 7.94 14.09 13.80
CA TRP A 92 6.76 13.80 14.62
C TRP A 92 6.00 15.12 14.88
N PRO A 93 4.72 15.23 14.50
CA PRO A 93 3.99 16.49 14.63
C PRO A 93 3.64 16.81 16.09
N GLY A 94 3.63 18.10 16.43
CA GLY A 94 3.46 18.56 17.82
C GLY A 94 2.14 18.19 18.48
N TRP A 95 1.08 17.93 17.71
CA TRP A 95 -0.23 17.51 18.26
C TRP A 95 -0.16 16.15 18.96
N LEU A 96 0.84 15.31 18.65
CA LEU A 96 1.07 14.03 19.33
C LEU A 96 1.29 14.18 20.83
N ASN A 97 1.81 15.32 21.30
CA ASN A 97 2.05 15.59 22.71
C ASN A 97 0.76 15.61 23.55
N GLN A 98 -0.40 15.78 22.91
CA GLN A 98 -1.72 15.72 23.57
C GLN A 98 -2.23 14.28 23.74
N ILE A 99 -1.60 13.32 23.07
CA ILE A 99 -2.07 11.93 22.98
C ILE A 99 -1.09 10.98 23.67
N ILE A 100 0.21 11.15 23.41
CA ILE A 100 1.27 10.26 23.88
C ILE A 100 2.47 11.06 24.40
N ASN A 101 3.32 10.40 25.20
CA ASN A 101 4.65 10.90 25.49
C ASN A 101 5.57 10.66 24.28
N PRO A 102 6.13 11.69 23.62
CA PRO A 102 6.92 11.53 22.40
C PRO A 102 8.22 10.74 22.61
N LYS A 103 8.71 10.58 23.85
CA LYS A 103 9.93 9.80 24.15
C LYS A 103 9.83 8.32 23.76
N VAL A 104 8.61 7.79 23.60
CA VAL A 104 8.37 6.40 23.22
C VAL A 104 8.48 6.18 21.71
N LEU A 105 8.47 7.26 20.91
CA LEU A 105 8.51 7.20 19.46
C LEU A 105 9.94 6.88 18.98
N PRO A 106 10.09 6.02 17.97
CA PRO A 106 11.40 5.74 17.38
C PRO A 106 11.95 6.96 16.65
N SER A 107 13.28 6.98 16.49
CA SER A 107 13.95 7.86 15.53
C SER A 107 13.59 7.42 14.11
N VAL A 108 13.17 8.36 13.28
CA VAL A 108 12.73 8.07 11.90
C VAL A 108 13.83 8.40 10.91
N VAL A 109 14.07 7.50 9.95
CA VAL A 109 15.03 7.68 8.88
C VAL A 109 14.40 7.39 7.51
N PRO A 110 14.96 7.92 6.41
CA PRO A 110 14.51 7.50 5.07
C PRO A 110 14.69 5.99 4.87
N ALA A 111 13.75 5.38 4.14
CA ALA A 111 13.96 4.03 3.61
C ALA A 111 15.28 3.99 2.81
N GLY A 112 16.01 2.88 2.88
CA GLY A 112 17.33 2.74 2.24
C GLY A 112 18.51 3.30 3.04
N LYS A 113 18.29 3.96 4.18
CA LYS A 113 19.41 4.41 5.03
C LYS A 113 20.05 3.23 5.75
N LYS A 114 21.40 3.19 5.81
CA LYS A 114 22.12 2.29 6.72
C LYS A 114 21.79 2.59 8.19
N ILE A 115 21.34 1.58 8.92
CA ILE A 115 20.94 1.68 10.33
C ILE A 115 21.77 0.79 11.26
N GLY A 116 22.60 -0.09 10.73
CA GLY A 116 23.45 -0.95 11.54
C GLY A 116 24.22 -1.96 10.70
N ARG A 117 24.74 -2.99 11.37
CA ARG A 117 25.32 -4.19 10.75
C ARG A 117 24.77 -5.42 11.44
N LEU A 118 24.79 -6.55 10.76
CA LEU A 118 24.42 -7.83 11.35
C LEU A 118 25.26 -8.09 12.61
N SER A 119 24.62 -8.55 13.68
CA SER A 119 25.30 -8.77 14.95
C SER A 119 26.41 -9.82 14.83
N PRO A 120 27.52 -9.71 15.60
CA PRO A 120 28.59 -10.71 15.58
C PRO A 120 28.09 -12.13 15.87
N ALA A 121 27.14 -12.28 16.78
CA ALA A 121 26.55 -13.58 17.12
C ALA A 121 25.82 -14.22 15.92
N LEU A 122 25.09 -13.42 15.13
CA LEU A 122 24.44 -13.93 13.91
C LEU A 122 25.45 -14.16 12.78
N CYS A 123 26.49 -13.33 12.66
CA CYS A 123 27.57 -13.59 11.70
C CYS A 123 28.23 -14.95 11.97
N GLN A 124 28.55 -15.23 13.24
CA GLN A 124 29.08 -16.53 13.65
C GLN A 124 28.08 -17.67 13.39
N HIS A 125 26.80 -17.48 13.71
CA HIS A 125 25.77 -18.51 13.52
C HIS A 125 25.56 -18.88 12.05
N PHE A 126 25.64 -17.91 11.13
CA PHE A 126 25.42 -18.11 9.70
C PHE A 126 26.71 -18.28 8.89
N ASN A 127 27.89 -18.37 9.54
CA ASN A 127 29.21 -18.42 8.89
C ASN A 127 29.44 -17.27 7.89
N ILE A 128 29.13 -16.04 8.31
CA ILE A 128 29.35 -14.82 7.53
C ILE A 128 30.62 -14.15 8.04
N GLU A 129 31.63 -14.01 7.17
CA GLU A 129 32.93 -13.41 7.51
C GLU A 129 32.83 -11.89 7.70
N GLU A 130 32.15 -11.21 6.77
CA GLU A 130 31.96 -9.76 6.82
C GLU A 130 30.51 -9.40 7.16
N ALA A 131 30.30 -8.77 8.31
CA ALA A 131 28.96 -8.40 8.76
C ALA A 131 28.25 -7.48 7.74
N PRO A 132 27.16 -7.92 7.10
CA PRO A 132 26.45 -7.09 6.13
C PRO A 132 25.79 -5.90 6.81
N ASP A 133 25.59 -4.83 6.05
CA ASP A 133 24.86 -3.66 6.50
C ASP A 133 23.37 -3.97 6.67
N ILE A 134 22.78 -3.44 7.73
CA ILE A 134 21.32 -3.44 7.92
C ILE A 134 20.80 -2.10 7.40
N ILE A 135 19.86 -2.18 6.46
CA ILE A 135 19.27 -1.03 5.79
C ILE A 135 17.84 -0.83 6.30
N ALA A 136 17.44 0.42 6.54
CA ALA A 136 16.07 0.78 6.85
C ALA A 136 15.14 0.33 5.72
N GLY A 137 14.16 -0.50 6.07
CA GLY A 137 13.26 -1.12 5.12
C GLY A 137 12.11 -0.19 4.71
N THR A 138 10.96 -0.80 4.51
CA THR A 138 9.69 -0.14 4.18
C THR A 138 8.54 -1.10 4.54
N THR A 139 7.33 -0.82 4.08
CA THR A 139 6.20 -1.75 4.17
C THR A 139 6.18 -2.73 2.99
N ASP A 140 5.60 -3.90 3.19
CA ASP A 140 5.42 -4.94 2.15
C ASP A 140 4.75 -4.39 0.88
N SER A 141 3.74 -3.53 1.04
CA SER A 141 3.01 -2.91 -0.06
C SER A 141 3.87 -1.98 -0.93
N ILE A 142 4.83 -1.27 -0.32
CA ILE A 142 5.77 -0.40 -1.05
C ILE A 142 6.89 -1.24 -1.65
N ALA A 143 7.40 -2.22 -0.92
CA ALA A 143 8.40 -3.14 -1.44
C ALA A 143 7.87 -3.90 -2.67
N GLY A 144 6.61 -4.34 -2.65
CA GLY A 144 5.97 -4.97 -3.82
C GLY A 144 5.92 -4.07 -5.05
N VAL A 145 5.70 -2.75 -4.87
CA VAL A 145 5.82 -1.79 -5.98
C VAL A 145 7.26 -1.69 -6.46
N LEU A 146 8.21 -1.52 -5.55
CA LEU A 146 9.62 -1.37 -5.93
C LEU A 146 10.18 -2.62 -6.61
N ALA A 147 9.60 -3.79 -6.34
CA ALA A 147 9.93 -5.04 -7.02
C ALA A 147 9.69 -4.96 -8.54
N THR A 148 8.64 -4.25 -8.96
CA THR A 148 8.31 -4.06 -10.39
C THR A 148 9.40 -3.31 -11.15
N GLY A 149 10.17 -2.49 -10.44
CA GLY A 149 11.27 -1.72 -10.99
C GLY A 149 10.90 -0.29 -11.38
N ILE A 150 9.64 0.12 -11.20
CA ILE A 150 9.24 1.52 -11.44
C ILE A 150 10.04 2.47 -10.56
N ASN A 151 10.48 3.58 -11.14
CA ASN A 151 11.35 4.56 -10.51
C ASN A 151 11.23 5.98 -11.08
N LYS A 152 10.28 6.25 -11.97
CA LYS A 152 10.06 7.58 -12.56
C LYS A 152 8.67 8.12 -12.23
N ILE A 153 8.58 9.44 -12.13
CA ILE A 153 7.29 10.14 -12.04
C ILE A 153 6.38 9.70 -13.20
N GLY A 154 5.10 9.49 -12.88
CA GLY A 154 4.08 9.03 -13.82
C GLY A 154 4.00 7.52 -13.98
N GLN A 155 5.03 6.76 -13.56
CA GLN A 155 4.92 5.31 -13.54
C GLN A 155 3.99 4.85 -12.42
N ALA A 156 3.09 3.94 -12.76
CA ALA A 156 2.12 3.39 -11.85
C ALA A 156 2.18 1.86 -11.78
N VAL A 157 1.65 1.31 -10.70
CA VAL A 157 1.37 -0.11 -10.55
C VAL A 157 -0.12 -0.28 -10.30
N THR A 158 -0.78 -1.14 -11.09
CA THR A 158 -2.10 -1.68 -10.78
C THR A 158 -1.95 -3.09 -10.27
N SER A 159 -2.46 -3.36 -9.07
CA SER A 159 -2.62 -4.71 -8.55
C SER A 159 -4.04 -5.19 -8.77
N LEU A 160 -4.19 -6.19 -9.64
CA LEU A 160 -5.42 -6.92 -9.91
C LEU A 160 -5.52 -8.11 -8.94
N GLY A 161 -5.61 -7.81 -7.65
CA GLY A 161 -5.71 -8.79 -6.56
C GLY A 161 -7.15 -9.10 -6.19
N SER A 162 -7.37 -9.58 -4.96
CA SER A 162 -8.73 -9.69 -4.39
C SER A 162 -9.46 -8.35 -4.44
N THR A 163 -8.73 -7.27 -4.18
CA THR A 163 -9.15 -5.88 -4.41
C THR A 163 -8.33 -5.25 -5.54
N LEU A 164 -8.88 -4.25 -6.20
CA LEU A 164 -8.19 -3.39 -7.15
C LEU A 164 -7.44 -2.31 -6.37
N THR A 165 -6.12 -2.26 -6.51
CA THR A 165 -5.32 -1.19 -5.90
C THR A 165 -4.43 -0.55 -6.95
N ILE A 166 -4.33 0.77 -6.91
CA ILE A 166 -3.45 1.54 -7.78
C ILE A 166 -2.43 2.31 -6.95
N LYS A 167 -1.22 2.42 -7.47
CA LYS A 167 -0.14 3.21 -6.89
C LYS A 167 0.58 3.98 -7.98
N LEU A 168 0.90 5.25 -7.73
CA LEU A 168 1.48 6.16 -8.72
C LEU A 168 2.66 6.92 -8.11
N ILE A 169 3.79 6.94 -8.81
CA ILE A 169 4.92 7.82 -8.47
C ILE A 169 4.59 9.23 -8.96
N SER A 170 4.64 10.19 -8.04
CA SER A 170 4.29 11.60 -8.25
C SER A 170 5.36 12.52 -7.68
N ASP A 171 5.46 13.72 -8.24
CA ASP A 171 6.31 14.81 -7.75
C ASP A 171 5.75 15.46 -6.47
N LYS A 172 4.43 15.37 -6.26
CA LYS A 172 3.73 15.98 -5.13
C LYS A 172 2.99 14.95 -4.28
N PRO A 173 2.90 15.18 -2.96
CA PRO A 173 2.09 14.36 -2.08
C PRO A 173 0.60 14.72 -2.20
N ILE A 174 -0.24 13.71 -1.99
CA ILE A 174 -1.68 13.85 -1.77
C ILE A 174 -2.04 13.20 -0.43
N PHE A 175 -2.73 13.95 0.41
CA PHE A 175 -3.34 13.50 1.66
C PHE A 175 -4.79 13.98 1.68
N LYS A 176 -5.71 13.13 1.25
CA LYS A 176 -7.16 13.39 1.17
C LYS A 176 -7.89 12.15 1.70
N ALA A 177 -7.92 12.03 3.03
CA ALA A 177 -8.47 10.86 3.71
C ALA A 177 -9.96 10.66 3.38
N GLU A 178 -10.68 11.77 3.18
CA GLU A 178 -12.07 11.81 2.72
C GLU A 178 -12.27 11.28 1.30
N GLN A 179 -11.20 11.11 0.53
CA GLN A 179 -11.18 10.46 -0.79
C GLN A 179 -10.48 9.10 -0.76
N GLY A 180 -10.11 8.59 0.43
CA GLY A 180 -9.35 7.35 0.57
C GLY A 180 -7.89 7.44 0.11
N LEU A 181 -7.35 8.65 -0.05
CA LEU A 181 -6.02 8.90 -0.62
C LEU A 181 -5.00 9.33 0.43
N TYR A 182 -3.81 8.74 0.34
CA TYR A 182 -2.64 9.17 1.10
C TYR A 182 -1.36 8.81 0.34
N SER A 183 -0.26 9.48 0.71
CA SER A 183 1.03 9.33 0.04
C SER A 183 2.09 8.79 0.99
N HIS A 184 2.88 7.84 0.49
CA HIS A 184 4.14 7.46 1.10
C HIS A 184 5.28 8.24 0.45
N ARG A 185 6.28 8.59 1.25
CA ARG A 185 7.50 9.21 0.75
C ARG A 185 8.42 8.16 0.15
N LEU A 186 9.00 8.47 -1.01
CA LEU A 186 9.94 7.59 -1.69
C LEU A 186 11.10 8.44 -2.23
N GLY A 187 12.20 8.54 -1.46
CA GLY A 187 13.30 9.44 -1.81
C GLY A 187 12.86 10.91 -1.81
N GLN A 188 12.85 11.57 -2.97
CA GLN A 188 12.30 12.92 -3.13
C GLN A 188 10.90 12.95 -3.76
N HIS A 189 10.37 11.78 -4.13
CA HIS A 189 9.06 11.65 -4.76
C HIS A 189 8.05 11.05 -3.77
N TRP A 190 6.84 10.84 -4.29
CA TRP A 190 5.71 10.36 -3.53
C TRP A 190 5.07 9.18 -4.23
N LEU A 191 4.77 8.13 -3.47
CA LEU A 191 3.95 7.02 -3.93
C LEU A 191 2.54 7.22 -3.40
N ILE A 192 1.65 7.70 -4.26
CA ILE A 192 0.24 7.91 -3.96
C ILE A 192 -0.49 6.60 -4.16
N GLY A 193 -1.34 6.19 -3.22
CA GLY A 193 -2.10 4.95 -3.31
C GLY A 193 -3.61 5.15 -3.12
N GLY A 194 -4.40 4.35 -3.83
CA GLY A 194 -5.84 4.21 -3.65
C GLY A 194 -6.26 2.75 -3.85
N ALA A 195 -7.31 2.32 -3.14
CA ALA A 195 -7.79 0.95 -3.18
C ALA A 195 -9.32 0.90 -3.26
N SER A 196 -9.82 0.25 -4.31
CA SER A 196 -11.24 -0.06 -4.48
C SER A 196 -11.57 -1.41 -3.85
N ASN A 197 -12.79 -1.54 -3.35
CA ASN A 197 -13.37 -2.79 -2.87
C ASN A 197 -13.78 -3.73 -4.03
N THR A 198 -13.78 -3.25 -5.28
CA THR A 198 -13.90 -4.14 -6.45
C THR A 198 -12.63 -4.96 -6.67
N GLY A 199 -12.68 -5.98 -7.53
CA GLY A 199 -11.49 -6.73 -7.93
C GLY A 199 -11.76 -8.23 -8.10
N GLY A 200 -10.70 -9.02 -7.96
CA GLY A 200 -10.74 -10.47 -8.15
C GLY A 200 -11.62 -11.22 -7.14
N ALA A 201 -11.94 -10.65 -5.98
CA ALA A 201 -12.88 -11.27 -5.05
C ALA A 201 -14.30 -11.34 -5.63
N VAL A 202 -14.70 -10.32 -6.38
CA VAL A 202 -15.99 -10.32 -7.08
C VAL A 202 -16.00 -11.36 -8.19
N LEU A 203 -14.92 -11.44 -8.98
CA LEU A 203 -14.77 -12.46 -10.03
C LEU A 203 -14.84 -13.87 -9.44
N LYS A 204 -14.12 -14.13 -8.35
CA LYS A 204 -14.09 -15.43 -7.66
C LYS A 204 -15.40 -15.82 -6.98
N HIS A 205 -16.29 -14.86 -6.75
CA HIS A 205 -17.63 -15.17 -6.24
C HIS A 205 -18.51 -15.83 -7.31
N PHE A 206 -18.30 -15.50 -8.59
CA PHE A 206 -19.09 -16.03 -9.70
C PHE A 206 -18.41 -17.15 -10.47
N PHE A 207 -17.08 -17.15 -10.50
CA PHE A 207 -16.30 -18.08 -11.33
C PHE A 207 -15.13 -18.66 -10.54
N THR A 208 -14.90 -19.95 -10.72
CA THR A 208 -13.62 -20.57 -10.37
C THR A 208 -12.49 -19.99 -11.25
N SER A 209 -11.24 -20.17 -10.81
CA SER A 209 -10.09 -19.72 -11.62
C SER A 209 -10.05 -20.37 -13.01
N GLN A 210 -10.53 -21.62 -13.12
CA GLN A 210 -10.57 -22.34 -14.39
C GLN A 210 -11.65 -21.76 -15.31
N GLU A 211 -12.88 -21.60 -14.82
CA GLU A 211 -13.98 -20.99 -15.59
C GLU A 211 -13.61 -19.57 -16.04
N LEU A 212 -12.99 -18.76 -15.17
CA LEU A 212 -12.55 -17.42 -15.53
C LEU A 212 -11.55 -17.44 -16.69
N ALA A 213 -10.60 -18.40 -16.69
CA ALA A 213 -9.63 -18.54 -17.77
C ALA A 213 -10.31 -18.97 -19.09
N GLU A 214 -11.20 -19.96 -19.05
CA GLU A 214 -11.92 -20.48 -20.22
C GLU A 214 -12.89 -19.46 -20.83
N LEU A 215 -13.63 -18.73 -19.99
CA LEU A 215 -14.52 -17.67 -20.45
C LEU A 215 -13.73 -16.50 -21.04
N SER A 216 -12.61 -16.12 -20.42
CA SER A 216 -11.79 -14.99 -20.88
C SER A 216 -11.22 -15.22 -22.28
N GLN A 217 -10.88 -16.47 -22.64
CA GLN A 217 -10.38 -16.81 -23.98
C GLN A 217 -11.42 -16.60 -25.09
N GLN A 218 -12.71 -16.56 -24.74
CA GLN A 218 -13.82 -16.41 -25.67
C GLN A 218 -14.34 -14.97 -25.75
N ILE A 219 -13.76 -14.04 -24.98
CA ILE A 219 -14.17 -12.64 -24.99
C ILE A 219 -13.68 -11.97 -26.27
N ASP A 220 -14.64 -11.44 -27.03
CA ASP A 220 -14.39 -10.38 -28.01
C ASP A 220 -14.57 -9.02 -27.33
N ILE A 221 -13.47 -8.29 -27.17
CA ILE A 221 -13.42 -7.02 -26.44
C ILE A 221 -14.22 -5.90 -27.12
N HIS A 222 -14.66 -6.10 -28.37
CA HIS A 222 -15.48 -5.14 -29.11
C HIS A 222 -16.99 -5.36 -28.91
N GLN A 223 -17.39 -6.45 -28.25
CA GLN A 223 -18.78 -6.68 -27.91
C GLN A 223 -19.27 -5.70 -26.84
N PRO A 224 -20.56 -5.32 -26.86
CA PRO A 224 -21.12 -4.43 -25.85
C PRO A 224 -21.09 -5.09 -24.47
N THR A 225 -20.94 -4.25 -23.45
CA THR A 225 -20.91 -4.64 -22.03
C THR A 225 -21.97 -3.90 -21.24
N GLU A 226 -22.46 -4.53 -20.18
CA GLU A 226 -23.28 -3.86 -19.17
C GLU A 226 -22.41 -2.95 -18.28
N ASP A 227 -22.99 -1.84 -17.80
CA ASP A 227 -22.34 -0.93 -16.86
C ASP A 227 -22.56 -1.42 -15.41
N TYR A 228 -21.58 -2.18 -14.91
CA TYR A 228 -21.60 -2.66 -13.52
C TYR A 228 -20.77 -1.77 -12.60
N TYR A 229 -21.07 -1.88 -11.31
CA TYR A 229 -20.19 -1.47 -10.23
C TYR A 229 -19.93 -2.71 -9.37
N PRO A 230 -18.92 -3.53 -9.72
CA PRO A 230 -18.80 -4.87 -9.15
C PRO A 230 -18.33 -4.81 -7.70
N LEU A 231 -19.23 -5.06 -6.76
CA LEU A 231 -18.95 -5.15 -5.33
C LEU A 231 -19.68 -6.38 -4.76
N LEU A 232 -19.19 -6.92 -3.65
CA LEU A 232 -19.89 -8.00 -2.92
C LEU A 232 -20.81 -7.49 -1.81
N ASN A 233 -20.50 -6.31 -1.26
CA ASN A 233 -21.25 -5.67 -0.19
C ASN A 233 -21.33 -4.16 -0.48
N ALA A 234 -22.27 -3.49 0.18
CA ALA A 234 -22.35 -2.04 0.11
C ALA A 234 -21.07 -1.38 0.66
N GLY A 235 -20.65 -0.31 0.00
CA GLY A 235 -19.53 0.53 0.40
C GLY A 235 -18.33 0.44 -0.54
N GLU A 236 -17.84 1.62 -0.90
CA GLU A 236 -16.63 1.82 -1.67
C GLU A 236 -15.72 2.83 -0.96
N ARG A 237 -14.40 2.64 -1.10
CA ARG A 237 -13.40 3.52 -0.47
C ARG A 237 -12.75 4.48 -1.46
N PHE A 238 -12.54 4.02 -2.68
CA PHE A 238 -11.89 4.75 -3.77
C PHE A 238 -12.23 4.04 -5.07
N PRO A 239 -12.47 4.72 -6.20
CA PRO A 239 -12.40 6.18 -6.43
C PRO A 239 -13.57 6.99 -5.86
N ILE A 240 -14.67 6.33 -5.49
CA ILE A 240 -15.84 6.96 -4.88
C ILE A 240 -15.86 6.56 -3.41
N ASN A 241 -15.49 7.48 -2.51
CA ASN A 241 -15.58 7.20 -1.08
C ASN A 241 -17.02 7.33 -0.59
N ASP A 242 -17.79 6.27 -0.74
CA ASP A 242 -19.19 6.19 -0.32
C ASP A 242 -19.43 4.86 0.41
N PRO A 243 -19.60 4.87 1.74
CA PRO A 243 -19.82 3.67 2.53
C PRO A 243 -21.19 3.01 2.26
N THR A 244 -22.08 3.67 1.52
CA THR A 244 -23.43 3.20 1.19
C THR A 244 -23.58 2.76 -0.27
N LEU A 245 -22.54 2.89 -1.11
CA LEU A 245 -22.59 2.55 -2.53
C LEU A 245 -22.98 1.09 -2.73
N GLN A 246 -24.10 0.86 -3.40
CA GLN A 246 -24.63 -0.49 -3.61
C GLN A 246 -23.91 -1.20 -4.77
N PRO A 247 -23.70 -2.53 -4.69
CA PRO A 247 -23.30 -3.32 -5.85
C PRO A 247 -24.27 -3.15 -7.01
N ARG A 248 -23.74 -2.93 -8.22
CA ARG A 248 -24.53 -2.92 -9.46
C ARG A 248 -24.04 -4.05 -10.36
N LEU A 249 -24.79 -5.16 -10.38
CA LEU A 249 -24.46 -6.39 -11.14
C LEU A 249 -25.65 -6.89 -11.97
N THR A 250 -26.65 -6.02 -12.18
CA THR A 250 -27.88 -6.32 -12.90
C THR A 250 -28.08 -5.34 -14.06
N PRO A 251 -28.66 -5.80 -15.19
CA PRO A 251 -29.12 -7.17 -15.45
C PRO A 251 -27.96 -8.15 -15.72
N ARG A 252 -27.96 -9.33 -15.10
CA ARG A 252 -26.97 -10.37 -15.43
C ARG A 252 -27.31 -10.99 -16.79
N SER A 253 -26.37 -10.92 -17.73
CA SER A 253 -26.51 -11.59 -19.04
C SER A 253 -26.69 -13.09 -18.88
N LYS A 254 -27.47 -13.70 -19.80
CA LYS A 254 -27.63 -15.17 -19.87
C LYS A 254 -26.36 -15.87 -20.36
N SER A 255 -25.47 -15.14 -21.03
CA SER A 255 -24.16 -15.65 -21.44
C SER A 255 -23.15 -15.32 -20.35
N ASP A 256 -22.52 -16.34 -19.77
CA ASP A 256 -21.46 -16.14 -18.78
C ASP A 256 -20.22 -15.48 -19.40
N ILE A 257 -19.99 -15.62 -20.71
CA ILE A 257 -18.94 -14.88 -21.43
C ILE A 257 -19.24 -13.39 -21.41
N ALA A 258 -20.48 -13.00 -21.75
CA ALA A 258 -20.89 -11.59 -21.74
C ALA A 258 -20.92 -11.00 -20.32
N PHE A 259 -21.33 -11.80 -19.32
CA PHE A 259 -21.29 -11.39 -17.92
C PHE A 259 -19.85 -11.20 -17.43
N CYS A 260 -18.95 -12.15 -17.72
CA CYS A 260 -17.52 -12.05 -17.43
C CYS A 260 -16.90 -10.82 -18.10
N HIS A 261 -17.16 -10.61 -19.39
CA HIS A 261 -16.70 -9.43 -20.12
C HIS A 261 -17.15 -8.12 -19.45
N SER A 262 -18.43 -8.02 -19.10
CA SER A 262 -18.98 -6.82 -18.44
C SER A 262 -18.37 -6.57 -17.06
N LEU A 263 -18.06 -7.62 -16.29
CA LEU A 263 -17.34 -7.49 -15.03
C LEU A 263 -15.91 -6.95 -15.25
N LEU A 264 -15.14 -7.55 -16.16
CA LEU A 264 -13.76 -7.12 -16.44
C LEU A 264 -13.70 -5.68 -16.99
N GLN A 265 -14.62 -5.33 -17.90
CA GLN A 265 -14.75 -3.97 -18.43
C GLN A 265 -15.12 -2.97 -17.33
N SER A 266 -16.06 -3.33 -16.45
CA SER A 266 -16.49 -2.44 -15.37
C SER A 266 -15.39 -2.21 -14.32
N ILE A 267 -14.63 -3.26 -13.95
CA ILE A 267 -13.45 -3.10 -13.08
C ILE A 267 -12.40 -2.20 -13.76
N THR A 268 -12.22 -2.33 -15.07
CA THR A 268 -11.31 -1.49 -15.86
C THR A 268 -11.78 -0.03 -15.90
N ASN A 269 -13.09 0.22 -16.02
CA ASN A 269 -13.66 1.56 -15.93
C ASN A 269 -13.42 2.19 -14.55
N ILE A 270 -13.50 1.40 -13.47
CA ILE A 270 -13.16 1.84 -12.12
C ILE A 270 -11.65 2.15 -12.00
N GLU A 271 -10.77 1.36 -12.63
CA GLU A 271 -9.33 1.65 -12.71
C GLU A 271 -9.06 2.98 -13.43
N LEU A 272 -9.75 3.24 -14.56
CA LEU A 272 -9.65 4.52 -15.26
C LEU A 272 -10.08 5.69 -14.35
N LEU A 273 -11.25 5.56 -13.72
CA LEU A 273 -11.79 6.56 -12.82
C LEU A 273 -10.85 6.80 -11.62
N ALA A 274 -10.20 5.76 -11.13
CA ALA A 274 -9.19 5.83 -10.07
C ALA A 274 -7.98 6.67 -10.48
N TYR A 275 -7.41 6.45 -11.67
CA TYR A 275 -6.32 7.30 -12.15
C TYR A 275 -6.75 8.75 -12.43
N GLN A 276 -7.95 8.95 -12.96
CA GLN A 276 -8.52 10.29 -13.14
C GLN A 276 -8.71 11.01 -11.80
N ALA A 277 -9.20 10.32 -10.77
CA ALA A 277 -9.35 10.87 -9.43
C ALA A 277 -8.00 11.29 -8.83
N LEU A 278 -6.93 10.51 -9.04
CA LEU A 278 -5.57 10.91 -8.65
C LEU A 278 -5.13 12.20 -9.35
N GLN A 279 -5.34 12.31 -10.65
CA GLN A 279 -4.98 13.50 -11.43
C GLN A 279 -5.77 14.74 -10.99
N ILE A 280 -7.09 14.61 -10.80
CA ILE A 280 -7.94 15.69 -10.25
C ILE A 280 -7.46 16.10 -8.85
N ALA A 281 -6.97 15.15 -8.06
CA ALA A 281 -6.43 15.43 -6.75
C ALA A 281 -5.04 16.11 -6.77
N GLY A 282 -4.41 16.23 -7.95
CA GLY A 282 -3.15 16.94 -8.16
C GLY A 282 -1.92 16.04 -8.37
N ALA A 283 -2.13 14.74 -8.64
CA ALA A 283 -1.04 13.82 -8.94
C ALA A 283 -0.44 14.09 -10.32
N SER A 284 0.81 13.68 -10.54
CA SER A 284 1.41 13.68 -11.87
C SER A 284 0.62 12.81 -12.86
N GLU A 285 0.74 13.09 -14.16
CA GLU A 285 0.11 12.30 -15.21
C GLU A 285 0.66 10.86 -15.25
N VAL A 286 -0.19 9.89 -15.58
CA VAL A 286 0.20 8.48 -15.64
C VAL A 286 0.84 8.20 -17.01
N SER A 287 2.10 7.79 -17.02
CA SER A 287 2.88 7.54 -18.23
C SER A 287 2.96 6.06 -18.61
N SER A 288 2.91 5.16 -17.63
CA SER A 288 2.88 3.70 -17.84
C SER A 288 2.33 2.98 -16.62
N ILE A 289 1.75 1.79 -16.82
CA ILE A 289 1.20 0.95 -15.75
C ILE A 289 1.85 -0.43 -15.78
N ASP A 290 2.54 -0.79 -14.70
CA ASP A 290 2.91 -2.18 -14.43
C ASP A 290 1.74 -2.91 -13.77
N THR A 291 1.40 -4.10 -14.25
CA THR A 291 0.28 -4.88 -13.73
C THR A 291 0.76 -6.06 -12.92
N VAL A 292 0.27 -6.18 -11.69
CA VAL A 292 0.59 -7.27 -10.77
C VAL A 292 -0.69 -7.93 -10.25
N GLY A 293 -0.55 -9.02 -9.48
CA GLY A 293 -1.67 -9.76 -8.91
C GLY A 293 -2.24 -10.81 -9.87
N GLY A 294 -3.23 -11.58 -9.39
CA GLY A 294 -3.77 -12.73 -10.13
C GLY A 294 -4.41 -12.38 -11.47
N GLY A 295 -4.94 -11.17 -11.62
CA GLY A 295 -5.50 -10.70 -12.90
C GLY A 295 -4.45 -10.38 -13.97
N ALA A 296 -3.17 -10.24 -13.60
CA ALA A 296 -2.10 -9.88 -14.52
C ALA A 296 -1.84 -10.94 -15.61
N SER A 297 -2.22 -12.20 -15.37
CA SER A 297 -2.09 -13.29 -16.35
C SER A 297 -3.29 -13.42 -17.30
N ASN A 298 -4.35 -12.64 -17.10
CA ASN A 298 -5.54 -12.70 -17.94
C ASN A 298 -5.36 -11.81 -19.19
N SER A 299 -5.04 -12.42 -20.33
CA SER A 299 -4.78 -11.71 -21.59
C SER A 299 -5.97 -10.89 -22.10
N ALA A 300 -7.19 -11.40 -21.98
CA ALA A 300 -8.39 -10.66 -22.37
C ALA A 300 -8.58 -9.41 -21.50
N TRP A 301 -8.35 -9.53 -20.20
CA TRP A 301 -8.41 -8.38 -19.30
C TRP A 301 -7.32 -7.35 -19.59
N LEU A 302 -6.09 -7.79 -19.91
CA LEU A 302 -5.03 -6.87 -20.35
C LEU A 302 -5.44 -6.12 -21.63
N ALA A 303 -6.05 -6.81 -22.60
CA ALA A 303 -6.52 -6.19 -23.84
C ALA A 303 -7.64 -5.16 -23.59
N ILE A 304 -8.62 -5.49 -22.73
CA ILE A 304 -9.67 -4.57 -22.29
C ILE A 304 -9.07 -3.31 -21.65
N ARG A 305 -8.10 -3.49 -20.74
CA ARG A 305 -7.40 -2.39 -20.06
C ARG A 305 -6.61 -1.52 -21.03
N GLN A 306 -5.85 -2.12 -21.94
CA GLN A 306 -5.11 -1.37 -22.96
C GLN A 306 -6.06 -0.56 -23.86
N HIS A 307 -7.19 -1.14 -24.27
CA HIS A 307 -8.19 -0.46 -25.09
C HIS A 307 -8.84 0.72 -24.35
N THR A 308 -9.17 0.54 -23.07
CA THR A 308 -9.90 1.53 -22.27
C THR A 308 -8.99 2.64 -21.75
N LEU A 309 -7.86 2.28 -21.14
CA LEU A 309 -6.96 3.23 -20.48
C LEU A 309 -6.13 4.04 -21.46
N LYS A 310 -5.79 3.47 -22.62
CA LYS A 310 -4.88 4.07 -23.62
C LYS A 310 -3.53 4.51 -23.04
N ILE A 311 -3.09 3.84 -21.98
CA ILE A 311 -1.80 4.01 -21.32
C ILE A 311 -0.98 2.73 -21.56
N PRO A 312 0.34 2.80 -21.79
CA PRO A 312 1.18 1.61 -21.90
C PRO A 312 1.07 0.70 -20.67
N ILE A 313 0.79 -0.60 -20.89
CA ILE A 313 0.66 -1.59 -19.83
C ILE A 313 1.70 -2.70 -20.00
N SER A 314 2.45 -2.99 -18.94
CA SER A 314 3.47 -4.06 -18.89
C SER A 314 3.23 -5.02 -17.73
N ILE A 315 3.77 -6.23 -17.86
CA ILE A 315 3.88 -7.20 -16.76
C ILE A 315 5.34 -7.17 -16.28
N PRO A 316 5.61 -6.79 -15.02
CA PRO A 316 6.96 -6.73 -14.51
C PRO A 316 7.54 -8.13 -14.32
N THR A 317 8.87 -8.25 -14.44
CA THR A 317 9.59 -9.52 -14.21
C THR A 317 9.51 -9.99 -12.76
N TYR A 318 9.45 -9.05 -11.81
CA TYR A 318 9.44 -9.36 -10.38
C TYR A 318 8.33 -8.60 -9.66
N THR A 319 7.64 -9.27 -8.75
CA THR A 319 6.54 -8.71 -7.95
C THR A 319 6.70 -8.94 -6.45
N GLU A 320 7.68 -9.75 -6.06
CA GLU A 320 7.87 -10.17 -4.67
C GLU A 320 8.41 -9.02 -3.81
N ALA A 321 7.74 -8.74 -2.68
CA ALA A 321 8.18 -7.73 -1.73
C ALA A 321 9.60 -7.96 -1.20
N ALA A 322 10.04 -9.22 -1.13
CA ALA A 322 11.44 -9.56 -0.80
C ALA A 322 12.43 -9.03 -1.86
N TYR A 323 12.10 -9.13 -3.15
CA TYR A 323 12.93 -8.58 -4.23
C TYR A 323 12.97 -7.04 -4.17
N GLY A 324 11.83 -6.40 -3.92
CA GLY A 324 11.78 -4.95 -3.67
C GLY A 324 12.64 -4.52 -2.48
N SER A 325 12.58 -5.26 -1.37
CA SER A 325 13.45 -5.03 -0.20
C SER A 325 14.95 -5.18 -0.55
N ALA A 326 15.31 -6.16 -1.39
CA ALA A 326 16.68 -6.31 -1.87
C ALA A 326 17.12 -5.13 -2.76
N ARG A 327 16.22 -4.58 -3.60
CA ARG A 327 16.50 -3.36 -4.38
C ARG A 327 16.73 -2.15 -3.49
N ILE A 328 15.96 -2.01 -2.40
CA ILE A 328 16.18 -0.96 -1.40
C ILE A 328 17.57 -1.11 -0.79
N ALA A 329 17.95 -2.32 -0.38
CA ALA A 329 19.27 -2.59 0.18
C ALA A 329 20.42 -2.29 -0.81
N GLN A 330 20.18 -2.45 -2.12
CA GLN A 330 21.12 -2.05 -3.19
C GLN A 330 21.18 -0.53 -3.44
N GLY A 331 20.33 0.27 -2.79
CA GLY A 331 20.23 1.72 -3.01
C GLY A 331 19.37 2.13 -4.22
N LYS A 332 18.54 1.22 -4.75
CA LYS A 332 17.70 1.45 -5.95
C LYS A 332 16.26 1.81 -5.57
N LEU A 333 16.07 2.92 -4.86
CA LEU A 333 14.74 3.43 -4.49
C LEU A 333 14.10 4.19 -5.65
N ILE A 334 14.74 5.28 -6.11
CA ILE A 334 14.38 6.05 -7.30
C ILE A 334 15.68 6.58 -7.92
N THR A 335 15.80 6.54 -9.24
CA THR A 335 16.84 7.29 -9.95
C THR A 335 16.60 8.78 -9.74
N PRO A 336 17.61 9.59 -9.33
CA PRO A 336 17.48 11.04 -9.37
C PRO A 336 16.92 11.44 -10.74
N SER A 337 15.95 12.35 -10.78
CA SER A 337 15.67 13.05 -12.03
C SER A 337 17.00 13.63 -12.49
N ASP A 338 17.43 13.33 -13.71
CA ASP A 338 18.58 13.98 -14.31
C ASP A 338 18.36 15.50 -14.15
N GLU A 339 19.08 16.12 -13.21
CA GLU A 339 19.15 17.56 -13.08
C GLU A 339 19.92 18.04 -14.32
N ASN A 340 19.16 18.40 -15.36
CA ASN A 340 19.61 19.31 -16.41
C ASN A 340 19.44 20.75 -15.92
#